data_AF-A0A7J9C4M0-F1
#
_entry.id   AF-A0A7J9C4M0-F1
#
_cell.length_a   1.000
_cell.length_b   1.000
_cell.length_c   1.000
_cell.angle_alpha   90.00
_cell.angle_beta   90.00
_cell.angle_gamma   90.00
#
_symmetry.space_group_name_H-M   'P 1'
#
loop_
_entity.id
_entity.type
_entity.pdbx_description
1 polymer ?
#
loop_
_entity_poly.entity_id
_entity_poly.type
_entity_poly.pdbx_seq_one_letter_code
_entity_poly.pdbx_strand_id
1 'polypeptide(L)' 'MEEEAEIDRLPIDLLAHILVMITSFTDLAQASGVCRKWKQGVKQALARRHTLSFAGCKMDDESTSRLVRHAYSLEELDM' A
#
# COMPACT_ATOMS: atom_id res chain seq x y z
N MET A 1 -0.08 0.56 29.86
CA MET A 1 0.10 -0.09 28.54
C MET A 1 -0.82 0.65 27.60
N GLU A 2 -0.31 1.22 26.52
CA GLU A 2 -1.18 1.71 25.45
C GLU A 2 -1.95 0.49 24.92
N GLU A 3 -3.28 0.55 24.99
CA GLU A 3 -4.10 -0.50 24.41
C GLU A 3 -3.87 -0.50 22.90
N GLU A 4 -3.54 -1.67 22.35
CA GLU A 4 -3.45 -1.88 20.92
C GLU A 4 -4.78 -1.46 20.28
N ALA A 5 -4.70 -0.50 19.35
CA ALA A 5 -5.86 0.05 18.67
C ALA A 5 -6.67 -1.08 18.03
N GLU A 6 -8.00 -0.96 18.00
CA GLU A 6 -8.86 -2.03 17.49
C GLU A 6 -8.52 -2.44 16.05
N ILE A 7 -8.08 -1.46 15.24
CA ILE A 7 -7.62 -1.69 13.87
C ILE A 7 -6.39 -2.60 13.78
N ASP A 8 -5.51 -2.55 14.78
CA ASP A 8 -4.30 -3.38 14.82
C ASP A 8 -4.62 -4.84 15.19
N ARG A 9 -5.84 -5.13 15.66
CA ARG A 9 -6.31 -6.51 15.90
C ARG A 9 -6.86 -7.18 14.64
N LEU A 10 -7.11 -6.42 13.57
CA LEU A 10 -7.65 -6.97 12.33
C LEU A 10 -6.72 -8.02 11.70
N PRO A 11 -7.24 -9.13 11.18
CA PRO A 11 -6.52 -9.98 10.23
C PRO A 11 -5.89 -9.18 9.08
N ILE A 12 -4.74 -9.64 8.59
CA ILE A 12 -3.93 -8.90 7.61
C ILE A 12 -4.65 -8.70 6.26
N ASP A 13 -5.46 -9.67 5.87
CA ASP A 13 -6.30 -9.66 4.68
C ASP A 13 -7.42 -8.63 4.77
N LEU A 14 -8.06 -8.49 5.93
CA LEU A 14 -9.05 -7.43 6.18
C LEU A 14 -8.39 -6.05 6.18
N LEU A 15 -7.22 -5.90 6.83
CA LEU A 15 -6.47 -4.66 6.78
C LEU A 15 -6.09 -4.29 5.34
N ALA A 16 -5.60 -5.24 4.55
CA ALA A 16 -5.28 -5.03 3.14
C ALA A 16 -6.52 -4.66 2.30
N HIS A 17 -7.67 -5.26 2.59
CA HIS A 17 -8.94 -4.92 1.93
C HIS A 17 -9.44 -3.51 2.27
N ILE A 18 -9.19 -3.02 3.48
CA ILE A 18 -9.48 -1.62 3.82
C ILE A 18 -8.49 -0.69 3.11
N LEU A 19 -7.19 -1.01 3.15
CA LEU A 19 -6.15 -0.19 2.56
C LEU A 19 -6.29 -0.03 1.04
N VAL A 20 -6.77 -1.05 0.31
CA VAL A 20 -6.92 -0.94 -1.16
C VAL A 20 -7.89 0.17 -1.58
N MET A 21 -8.83 0.54 -0.69
CA MET A 21 -9.79 1.65 -0.89
C MET A 21 -9.13 3.03 -0.88
N ILE A 22 -7.91 3.17 -0.34
CA ILE A 22 -7.15 4.44 -0.34
C ILE A 22 -6.58 4.67 -1.74
N THR A 23 -7.25 5.46 -2.58
CA THR A 23 -6.86 5.70 -3.98
C THR A 23 -5.48 6.35 -4.12
N SER A 24 -5.18 7.33 -3.27
CA SER A 24 -3.92 8.06 -3.21
C SER A 24 -2.73 7.15 -2.87
N PHE A 25 -1.74 7.11 -3.78
CA PHE A 25 -0.50 6.38 -3.52
C PHE A 25 0.26 6.97 -2.32
N THR A 26 0.32 8.30 -2.19
CA THR A 26 1.02 8.97 -1.09
C THR A 26 0.43 8.57 0.26
N ASP A 27 -0.89 8.48 0.37
CA ASP A 27 -1.55 8.08 1.63
C ASP A 27 -1.26 6.61 1.96
N LEU A 28 -1.24 5.72 0.96
CA LEU A 28 -0.79 4.33 1.13
C LEU A 28 0.68 4.24 1.57
N ALA A 29 1.55 5.09 1.03
CA ALA A 29 2.94 5.15 1.42
C ALA A 29 3.09 5.58 2.89
N GLN A 30 2.33 6.59 3.33
CA GLN A 30 2.28 7.00 4.75
C GLN A 30 1.75 5.88 5.65
N ALA A 31 0.68 5.21 5.24
CA ALA A 31 0.11 4.06 5.96
C ALA A 31 1.16 2.93 6.14
N SER A 32 2.04 2.72 5.17
CA SER A 32 3.12 1.73 5.28
C SER A 32 4.15 2.04 6.37
N GLY A 33 4.20 3.29 6.85
CA GLY A 33 5.09 3.76 7.90
C GLY A 33 4.57 3.57 9.32
N VAL A 34 3.29 3.22 9.52
CA VAL A 34 2.66 3.10 10.86
C VAL A 34 3.30 1.99 11.69
N CYS A 35 3.29 0.76 11.18
CA CYS A 35 3.95 -0.37 11.82
C CYS A 35 4.23 -1.50 10.81
N ARG A 36 4.91 -2.57 11.24
CA ARG A 36 5.26 -3.70 10.36
C ARG A 36 4.03 -4.38 9.75
N LYS A 37 2.93 -4.48 10.50
CA LYS A 37 1.68 -5.08 10.05
C LYS A 37 1.04 -4.26 8.93
N TRP A 38 0.95 -2.94 9.13
CA TRP A 38 0.46 -2.02 8.10
C TRP A 38 1.32 -2.03 6.85
N LYS A 39 2.65 -2.08 6.98
CA LYS A 39 3.57 -2.25 5.86
C LYS A 39 3.26 -3.51 5.03
N GLN A 40 2.95 -4.62 5.69
CA GLN A 40 2.54 -5.86 5.02
C GLN A 40 1.16 -5.73 4.38
N GLY A 41 0.21 -5.07 5.04
CA GLY A 41 -1.14 -4.83 4.52
C GLY A 41 -1.10 -3.97 3.26
N VAL A 42 -0.30 -2.90 3.24
CA VAL A 42 -0.09 -2.05 2.06
C VAL A 42 0.50 -2.85 0.90
N LYS A 43 1.48 -3.73 1.16
CA LYS A 43 2.03 -4.62 0.10
C LYS A 43 0.95 -5.51 -0.50
N GLN A 44 0.09 -6.13 0.33
CA GLN A 44 -0.99 -6.98 -0.16
C GLN A 44 -2.07 -6.19 -0.90
N ALA A 45 -2.37 -4.95 -0.45
CA ALA A 45 -3.30 -4.05 -1.10
C ALA A 45 -2.79 -3.63 -2.49
N LEU A 46 -1.53 -3.19 -2.59
CA LEU A 46 -0.88 -2.82 -3.85
C LEU A 46 -0.80 -4.01 -4.82
N ALA A 47 -0.54 -5.21 -4.31
CA ALA A 47 -0.41 -6.41 -5.13
C ALA A 47 -1.70 -6.76 -5.91
N ARG A 48 -2.85 -6.37 -5.35
CA ARG A 48 -4.20 -6.60 -5.91
C ARG A 48 -4.72 -5.44 -6.76
N ARG A 49 -3.95 -4.35 -6.93
CA ARG A 49 -4.39 -3.20 -7.72
C ARG A 49 -4.19 -3.42 -9.19
N HIS A 50 -5.22 -3.07 -9.96
CA HIS A 50 -5.17 -3.00 -11.42
C HIS A 50 -4.62 -1.65 -11.92
N THR A 51 -4.73 -0.59 -11.11
CA THR A 51 -4.25 0.74 -11.49
C THR A 51 -3.39 1.36 -10.37
N LEU A 52 -2.32 2.05 -10.75
CA LEU A 52 -1.49 2.86 -9.87
C LEU A 52 -1.19 4.20 -10.53
N SER A 53 -1.18 5.27 -9.74
CA SER A 53 -0.73 6.59 -10.19
C SER A 53 0.35 7.09 -9.25
N PHE A 54 1.49 7.45 -9.82
CA PHE A 54 2.60 8.14 -9.16
C PHE A 54 2.64 9.62 -9.55
N ALA A 55 1.63 10.14 -10.23
CA ALA A 55 1.57 11.53 -10.66
C ALA A 55 1.79 12.49 -9.47
N GLY A 56 2.79 13.37 -9.61
CA GLY A 56 3.17 14.32 -8.56
C GLY A 56 4.00 13.72 -7.41
N CYS A 57 4.35 12.44 -7.45
CA CYS A 57 5.27 11.81 -6.51
C CYS A 57 6.72 11.97 -7.00
N LYS A 58 7.63 12.39 -6.11
CA LYS A 58 9.07 12.28 -6.36
C LYS A 58 9.53 10.86 -6.04
N MET A 59 9.50 9.97 -7.04
CA MET A 59 10.11 8.65 -6.97
C MET A 59 11.31 8.51 -7.91
N ASP A 60 12.29 7.73 -7.47
CA ASP A 60 13.36 7.24 -8.33
C ASP A 60 12.98 5.92 -9.00
N ASP A 61 13.61 5.63 -10.14
CA ASP A 61 13.32 4.45 -10.96
C ASP A 61 13.49 3.13 -10.20
N GLU A 62 14.43 3.04 -9.26
CA GLU A 62 14.69 1.83 -8.48
C GLU A 62 13.54 1.58 -7.48
N SER A 63 13.07 2.61 -6.79
CA SER A 63 11.90 2.54 -5.91
C SER A 63 10.63 2.17 -6.69
N THR A 64 10.39 2.80 -7.84
CA THR A 64 9.28 2.51 -8.74
C THR A 64 9.32 1.05 -9.21
N SER A 65 10.49 0.59 -9.69
CA SER A 65 10.67 -0.78 -10.20
C SER A 65 10.36 -1.84 -9.14
N ARG A 66 10.77 -1.60 -7.88
CA ARG A 66 10.45 -2.50 -6.76
C ARG A 66 8.96 -2.56 -6.47
N LEU A 67 8.26 -1.44 -6.51
CA LEU A 67 6.81 -1.39 -6.27
C LEU A 67 6.04 -2.10 -7.39
N VAL A 68 6.34 -1.78 -8.64
CA VAL A 68 5.71 -2.39 -9.82
C VAL A 68 5.93 -3.91 -9.83
N ARG A 69 7.14 -4.38 -9.48
CA ARG A 69 7.44 -5.82 -9.38
C ARG A 69 6.54 -6.57 -8.39
N HIS A 70 6.04 -5.90 -7.36
CA HIS A 70 5.15 -6.51 -6.37
C HIS A 70 3.65 -6.32 -6.70
N ALA A 71 3.31 -5.49 -7.68
CA ALA A 71 1.95 -5.22 -8.14
C ALA A 71 1.55 -6.20 -9.26
N TYR A 72 1.37 -7.50 -8.91
CA TYR A 72 1.16 -8.55 -9.92
C TYR A 72 -0.18 -8.45 -10.69
N SER A 73 -1.15 -7.68 -10.19
CA SER A 73 -2.43 -7.44 -10.87
C SER A 73 -2.45 -6.15 -11.70
N LEU A 74 -1.33 -5.42 -11.77
CA LEU A 74 -1.26 -4.09 -12.37
C LEU A 74 -1.45 -4.15 -13.89
N GLU A 75 -2.42 -3.38 -14.38
CA GLU A 75 -2.76 -3.24 -15.80
C GLU A 75 -2.43 -1.83 -16.31
N GLU A 76 -2.64 -0.81 -15.48
CA GLU A 76 -2.40 0.59 -15.83
C GLU A 76 -1.48 1.28 -14.81
N LEU A 77 -0.48 2.00 -15.32
CA LEU A 77 0.44 2.78 -14.52
C LEU A 77 0.51 4.22 -15.07
N ASP A 78 0.16 5.18 -14.22
CA ASP A 78 0.29 6.61 -14.45
C ASP A 78 1.50 7.15 -13.67
N MET A 79 2.31 8.02 -14.28
CA MET A 79 3.60 8.50 -13.75
C MET A 79 3.66 10.01 -13.65
#